data_AF-A0A432SVL7-F1
#
_entry.id   AF-A0A432SVL7-F1
#
_cell.length_a   1.000
_cell.length_b   1.000
_cell.length_c   1.000
_cell.angle_alpha   90.00
_cell.angle_beta   90.00
_cell.angle_gamma   90.00
#
_symmetry.space_group_name_H-M   'P 1'
#
loop_
_entity.id
_entity.type
_entity.pdbx_description
1 polymer ?
#
loop_
_entity_poly.entity_id
_entity_poly.type
_entity_poly.pdbx_seq_one_letter_code
_entity_poly.pdbx_strand_id
1 'polypeptide(L)'
;VHTGCTRNEYFEWKIDTKNFGLKEGCLFYEQGCQGPYTRGSCNKILWNDVSSKTRAGTPCFGCTEPHFPQTSLFTTQTNMGIPAKMPLGIPRRAYLTFTGVVKSFKIKRFSEKLLEYDK
;
A
#
# COMPACT_ATOMS: atom_id res chain seq x y z
N VAL A 1 -5.07 -8.92 -4.24
CA VAL A 1 -5.30 -7.45 -4.36
C VAL A 1 -4.03 -6.68 -4.72
N HIS A 2 -2.91 -6.86 -4.01
CA HIS A 2 -1.68 -6.09 -4.22
C HIS A 2 -1.07 -6.19 -5.63
N THR A 3 -1.00 -7.38 -6.23
CA THR A 3 -0.35 -7.62 -7.54
C THR A 3 -0.90 -6.76 -8.70
N GLY A 4 -2.17 -6.34 -8.64
CA GLY A 4 -2.75 -5.44 -9.66
C GLY A 4 -2.78 -3.97 -9.24
N CYS A 5 -2.25 -3.63 -8.08
CA CYS A 5 -2.36 -2.28 -7.52
C CYS A 5 -1.52 -1.30 -8.35
N THR A 6 -2.11 -0.19 -8.77
CA THR A 6 -1.40 0.88 -9.49
C THR A 6 -0.36 1.60 -8.63
N ARG A 7 -0.35 1.35 -7.31
CA ARG A 7 0.56 1.95 -6.33
C ARG A 7 1.70 1.00 -5.94
N ASN A 8 1.93 -0.04 -6.75
CA ASN A 8 2.91 -1.08 -6.43
C ASN A 8 4.35 -0.53 -6.38
N GLU A 9 4.70 0.37 -7.29
CA GLU A 9 6.02 1.01 -7.27
C GLU A 9 6.26 1.80 -5.97
N TYR A 10 5.27 2.56 -5.50
CA TYR A 10 5.38 3.24 -4.21
C TYR A 10 5.57 2.26 -3.04
N PHE A 11 4.94 1.08 -3.11
CA PHE A 11 5.14 0.01 -2.12
C PHE A 11 6.58 -0.55 -2.14
N GLU A 12 7.14 -0.74 -3.33
CA GLU A 12 8.51 -1.25 -3.53
C GLU A 12 9.54 -0.25 -2.97
N TRP A 13 9.39 1.03 -3.30
CA TRP A 13 10.29 2.10 -2.86
C TRP A 13 10.04 2.62 -1.43
N LYS A 14 9.07 2.05 -0.71
CA LYS A 14 8.75 2.41 0.69
C LYS A 14 8.30 3.86 0.85
N ILE A 15 7.55 4.36 -0.13
CA ILE A 15 7.06 5.73 -0.16
C ILE A 15 5.57 5.68 0.14
N ASP A 16 5.17 6.17 1.31
CA ASP A 16 3.77 6.19 1.71
C ASP A 16 3.08 7.49 1.29
N THR A 17 1.75 7.44 1.24
CA THR A 17 0.94 8.63 1.02
C THR A 17 0.85 9.45 2.30
N LYS A 18 0.86 10.77 2.14
CA LYS A 18 0.72 11.70 3.27
C LYS A 18 -0.72 11.78 3.79
N ASN A 19 -1.70 11.58 2.91
CA ASN A 19 -3.13 11.70 3.20
C ASN A 19 -3.95 10.72 2.36
N PHE A 20 -5.20 10.49 2.76
CA PHE A 20 -6.19 9.78 1.95
C PHE A 20 -6.59 10.58 0.71
N GLY A 21 -7.14 9.89 -0.30
CA GLY A 21 -7.66 10.52 -1.53
C GLY A 21 -6.59 10.92 -2.56
N LEU A 22 -5.33 11.07 -2.15
CA LEU A 22 -4.21 11.31 -3.06
C LEU A 22 -4.04 10.12 -4.04
N LYS A 23 -3.35 10.35 -5.17
CA LYS A 23 -3.02 9.29 -6.16
C LYS A 23 -1.58 8.79 -5.99
N GLU A 24 -0.74 9.58 -5.35
CA GLU A 24 0.65 9.26 -5.03
C GLU A 24 0.76 8.47 -3.72
N GLY A 25 1.90 7.80 -3.56
CA GLY A 25 2.23 7.08 -2.33
C GLY A 25 1.49 5.75 -2.18
N CYS A 26 2.10 4.89 -1.37
CA CYS A 26 1.48 3.66 -0.91
C CYS A 26 0.45 3.97 0.20
N LEU A 27 -0.50 3.07 0.43
CA LEU A 27 -1.45 3.16 1.56
C LEU A 27 -1.10 2.12 2.65
N PHE A 28 0.04 1.44 2.51
CA PHE A 28 0.36 0.27 3.30
C PHE A 28 1.13 0.59 4.57
N TYR A 29 2.03 1.58 4.56
CA TYR A 29 2.97 1.75 5.67
C TYR A 29 2.36 2.52 6.84
N GLU A 30 1.51 3.50 6.57
CA GLU A 30 0.85 4.30 7.59
C GLU A 30 -0.67 4.10 7.54
N GLN A 31 -1.25 4.00 6.34
CA GLN A 31 -2.70 4.09 6.13
C GLN A 31 -3.49 2.76 6.26
N GLY A 32 -2.88 1.67 6.75
CA GLY A 32 -3.61 0.45 7.13
C GLY A 32 -3.95 -0.53 5.99
N CYS A 33 -3.49 -0.30 4.75
CA CYS A 33 -3.88 -1.13 3.61
C CYS A 33 -3.54 -2.61 3.79
N GLN A 34 -4.55 -3.48 3.78
CA GLN A 34 -4.41 -4.94 3.84
C GLN A 34 -4.13 -5.58 2.46
N GLY A 35 -3.90 -4.78 1.41
CA GLY A 35 -3.74 -5.25 0.03
C GLY A 35 -2.72 -6.39 -0.13
N PRO A 36 -1.54 -6.34 0.50
CA PRO A 36 -0.53 -7.42 0.46
C PRO A 36 -0.93 -8.71 1.20
N TYR A 37 -1.96 -8.65 2.04
CA TYR A 37 -2.50 -9.80 2.77
C TYR A 37 -3.80 -10.34 2.18
N THR A 38 -4.34 -9.67 1.16
CA THR A 38 -5.72 -9.91 0.68
C THR A 38 -5.72 -10.51 -0.72
N ARG A 39 -6.37 -11.66 -0.87
CA ARG A 39 -6.70 -12.33 -2.12
C ARG A 39 -7.97 -11.71 -2.69
N GLY A 40 -7.92 -11.29 -3.95
CA GLY A 40 -9.03 -10.60 -4.57
C GLY A 40 -8.64 -9.92 -5.86
N SER A 41 -9.62 -9.81 -6.75
CA SER A 41 -9.49 -9.31 -8.12
C SER A 41 -9.76 -7.81 -8.26
N CYS A 42 -10.06 -7.09 -7.17
CA CYS A 42 -10.52 -5.69 -7.19
C CYS A 42 -9.59 -4.71 -7.92
N ASN A 43 -8.30 -5.04 -8.10
CA ASN A 43 -7.34 -4.22 -8.84
C ASN A 43 -7.05 -4.73 -10.26
N LYS A 44 -7.55 -5.92 -10.60
CA LYS A 44 -7.46 -6.52 -11.93
C LYS A 44 -8.74 -6.30 -12.73
N ILE A 45 -9.89 -6.73 -12.21
CA ILE A 45 -11.20 -6.57 -12.87
C ILE A 45 -11.89 -5.25 -12.52
N LEU A 46 -11.48 -4.61 -11.41
CA LEU A 46 -12.09 -3.39 -10.88
C LEU A 46 -13.54 -3.59 -10.37
N TRP A 47 -14.02 -2.57 -9.67
CA TRP A 47 -15.42 -2.41 -9.32
C TRP A 47 -16.10 -1.65 -10.44
N ASN A 48 -17.16 -2.26 -10.99
CA ASN A 48 -17.92 -1.74 -12.13
C ASN A 48 -17.03 -1.41 -13.34
N ASP A 49 -15.93 -2.15 -13.54
CA ASP A 49 -14.91 -1.89 -14.56
C ASP A 49 -14.29 -0.48 -14.53
N VAL A 50 -14.47 0.27 -13.43
CA VAL A 50 -14.10 1.69 -13.34
C VAL A 50 -12.98 1.91 -12.32
N SER A 51 -13.11 1.40 -11.10
CA SER A 51 -12.19 1.78 -10.02
C SER A 51 -11.99 0.70 -8.95
N SER A 52 -11.18 1.00 -7.94
CA SER A 52 -10.97 0.17 -6.77
C SER A 52 -10.70 1.05 -5.56
N LYS A 53 -10.80 0.50 -4.34
CA LYS A 53 -10.49 1.26 -3.11
C LYS A 53 -9.13 1.96 -3.19
N THR A 54 -8.09 1.22 -3.54
CA THR A 54 -6.73 1.77 -3.63
C THR A 54 -6.57 2.80 -4.75
N ARG A 55 -7.34 2.70 -5.85
CA ARG A 55 -7.37 3.73 -6.90
C ARG A 55 -8.09 5.01 -6.44
N ALA A 56 -9.10 4.86 -5.59
CA ALA A 56 -9.82 5.96 -4.96
C ALA A 56 -9.06 6.60 -3.77
N GLY A 57 -7.87 6.10 -3.43
CA GLY A 57 -7.09 6.63 -2.30
C GLY A 57 -7.55 6.14 -0.92
N THR A 58 -8.31 5.04 -0.89
CA THR A 58 -8.74 4.34 0.33
C THR A 58 -7.99 3.01 0.46
N PRO A 59 -7.48 2.65 1.64
CA PRO A 59 -6.83 1.36 1.87
C PRO A 59 -7.77 0.17 1.58
N CYS A 60 -7.17 -0.95 1.20
CA CYS A 60 -7.87 -2.23 1.22
C CYS A 60 -8.10 -2.66 2.68
N PHE A 61 -9.31 -3.10 3.01
CA PHE A 61 -9.63 -3.56 4.38
C PHE A 61 -9.54 -5.08 4.56
N GLY A 62 -9.26 -5.83 3.49
CA GLY A 62 -9.20 -7.28 3.56
C GLY A 62 -10.54 -7.99 3.66
N CYS A 63 -11.63 -7.40 3.12
CA CYS A 63 -12.99 -7.94 3.23
C CYS A 63 -13.23 -9.32 2.59
N THR A 64 -12.26 -9.86 1.85
CA THR A 64 -12.30 -11.21 1.27
C THR A 64 -11.49 -12.23 2.07
N GLU A 65 -10.83 -11.81 3.16
CA GLU A 65 -10.08 -12.71 4.02
C GLU A 65 -10.95 -13.18 5.21
N PRO A 66 -10.78 -14.42 5.71
CA PRO A 66 -11.59 -14.97 6.80
C PRO A 66 -11.52 -14.19 8.13
N HIS A 67 -10.46 -13.42 8.31
CA HIS A 67 -10.20 -12.67 9.54
C HIS A 67 -10.81 -11.25 9.52
N PHE A 68 -11.62 -10.94 8.51
CA PHE A 68 -12.35 -9.67 8.42
C PHE A 68 -13.66 -9.73 9.23
N PRO A 69 -14.05 -8.66 9.94
CA PRO A 69 -13.37 -7.38 10.07
C PRO A 69 -12.18 -7.39 11.04
N GLN A 70 -11.18 -6.55 10.76
CA GLN A 70 -10.06 -6.28 11.68
C GLN A 70 -10.29 -4.97 12.44
N THR A 71 -9.62 -4.82 13.58
CA THR A 71 -9.50 -3.54 14.28
C THR A 71 -8.48 -2.64 13.59
N SER A 72 -8.59 -1.32 13.77
CA SER A 72 -7.61 -0.33 13.25
C SER A 72 -7.43 -0.31 11.73
N LEU A 73 -8.53 -0.26 10.98
CA LEU A 73 -8.55 -0.32 9.49
C LEU A 73 -7.71 0.74 8.75
N PHE A 74 -7.41 1.86 9.41
CA PHE A 74 -6.72 3.02 8.81
C PHE A 74 -5.30 3.22 9.32
N THR A 75 -4.76 2.26 10.06
CA THR A 75 -3.41 2.37 10.63
C THR A 75 -2.67 1.07 10.49
N THR A 76 -1.42 1.13 10.02
CA THR A 76 -0.53 -0.03 10.00
C THR A 76 0.36 -0.02 11.24
N GLN A 77 0.41 -1.15 11.94
CA GLN A 77 1.37 -1.32 13.03
C GLN A 77 2.78 -1.45 12.45
N THR A 78 3.66 -0.53 12.85
CA THR A 78 5.06 -0.52 12.44
C THR A 78 5.98 -0.45 13.65
N ASN A 79 7.15 -1.06 13.53
CA ASN A 79 8.25 -0.95 14.48
C ASN A 79 9.39 -0.22 13.76
N MET A 80 9.70 1.02 14.16
CA MET A 80 10.73 1.84 13.50
C MET A 80 10.51 1.99 11.98
N GLY A 81 9.27 2.17 11.54
CA GLY A 81 8.93 2.34 10.11
C GLY A 81 9.05 1.05 9.27
N ILE A 82 9.11 -0.11 9.92
CA ILE A 82 9.01 -1.44 9.31
C ILE A 82 7.68 -2.07 9.74
N PRO A 83 6.88 -2.66 8.83
CA PRO A 83 5.61 -3.27 9.20
C PRO A 83 5.81 -4.44 10.18
N ALA A 84 4.96 -4.54 11.20
CA ALA A 84 5.06 -5.62 12.21
C ALA A 84 4.84 -7.01 11.58
N LYS A 85 3.96 -7.09 10.58
CA LYS A 85 3.70 -8.28 9.76
C LYS A 85 4.36 -8.11 8.39
N MET A 86 5.02 -9.16 7.90
CA MET A 86 5.60 -9.15 6.55
C MET A 86 4.55 -9.53 5.51
N PRO A 87 4.59 -8.95 4.30
CA PRO A 87 3.74 -9.34 3.17
C PRO A 87 3.78 -10.85 2.91
N LEU A 88 2.69 -11.40 2.37
CA LEU A 88 2.56 -12.84 2.13
C LEU A 88 3.67 -13.34 1.19
N GLY A 89 4.32 -14.44 1.58
CA GLY A 89 5.35 -15.10 0.78
C GLY A 89 6.73 -14.44 0.81
N ILE A 90 6.92 -13.33 1.55
CA ILE A 90 8.22 -12.64 1.65
C ILE A 90 8.89 -12.95 2.99
N PRO A 91 10.11 -13.53 3.00
CA PRO A 91 10.82 -13.78 4.25
C PRO A 91 11.29 -12.45 4.88
N ARG A 92 11.17 -12.35 6.21
CA ARG A 92 11.48 -11.12 6.97
C ARG A 92 12.88 -10.58 6.69
N ARG A 93 13.89 -11.44 6.64
CA ARG A 93 15.28 -11.03 6.39
C ARG A 93 15.44 -10.37 5.01
N ALA A 94 14.89 -10.98 3.97
CA ALA A 94 14.93 -10.40 2.63
C ALA A 94 14.18 -9.07 2.58
N TYR A 95 13.01 -8.99 3.22
CA TYR A 95 12.25 -7.73 3.27
C TYR A 95 13.06 -6.59 3.89
N LEU A 96 13.74 -6.86 5.01
CA LEU A 96 14.59 -5.88 5.70
C LEU A 96 15.78 -5.46 4.86
N THR A 97 16.50 -6.39 4.24
CA THR A 97 17.64 -6.07 3.37
C THR A 97 17.20 -5.22 2.19
N PHE A 98 16.12 -5.60 1.51
CA PHE A 98 15.56 -4.80 0.41
C PHE A 98 15.10 -3.42 0.90
N THR A 99 14.46 -3.34 2.06
CA THR A 99 14.03 -2.06 2.64
C THR A 99 15.21 -1.12 2.88
N GLY A 100 16.33 -1.62 3.39
CA GLY A 100 17.55 -0.83 3.57
C GLY A 100 18.08 -0.28 2.24
N VAL A 101 18.14 -1.14 1.22
CA VAL A 101 18.62 -0.75 -0.12
C VAL A 101 17.68 0.26 -0.77
N VAL A 102 16.38 0.02 -0.82
CA VAL A 102 15.46 0.94 -1.52
C VAL A 102 15.36 2.30 -0.84
N LYS A 103 15.44 2.35 0.51
CA LYS A 103 15.43 3.62 1.26
C LYS A 103 16.71 4.44 1.09
N SER A 104 17.81 3.85 0.59
CA SER A 104 19.02 4.62 0.27
C SER A 104 18.92 5.36 -1.07
N PHE A 105 17.95 5.01 -1.92
CA PHE A 105 17.73 5.69 -3.19
C PHE A 105 16.74 6.84 -3.03
N LYS A 106 17.04 7.95 -3.70
CA LYS A 106 16.10 9.07 -3.86
C LYS A 106 15.78 9.23 -5.35
N ILE A 107 14.55 8.88 -5.72
CA ILE A 107 14.06 8.94 -7.09
C ILE A 107 13.11 10.14 -7.22
N LYS A 108 13.40 11.02 -8.19
CA LYS A 108 12.65 12.26 -8.42
C LYS A 108 11.15 11.99 -8.67
N ARG A 109 10.84 11.00 -9.51
CA ARG A 109 9.47 10.58 -9.87
C ARG A 109 8.53 10.35 -8.68
N PHE A 110 9.05 9.80 -7.58
CA PHE A 110 8.23 9.51 -6.40
C PHE A 110 8.25 10.62 -5.35
N SER A 111 9.07 11.65 -5.53
CA SER A 111 9.15 12.81 -4.64
C SER A 111 8.21 13.94 -5.05
N GLU A 112 7.73 13.92 -6.28
CA GLU A 112 6.88 14.96 -6.89
C GLU A 112 5.40 14.56 -6.83
N LYS A 113 4.52 15.58 -6.87
CA LYS A 113 3.08 15.36 -7.04
C LYS A 113 2.79 15.04 -8.51
N LEU A 114 1.88 14.10 -8.74
CA LEU A 114 1.33 13.79 -10.05
C LEU A 114 0.25 14.77 -10.47
N LEU A 115 -0.50 15.30 -9.49
CA LEU A 115 -1.61 16.24 -9.73
C LEU A 115 -1.57 17.40 -8.74
N GLU A 116 -2.10 18.53 -9.17
CA GLU A 116 -2.52 19.59 -8.26
C GLU A 116 -3.87 19.19 -7.67
N TYR A 117 -3.93 19.15 -6.34
CA TYR A 117 -5.15 18.86 -5.60
C TYR A 117 -5.69 20.17 -5.06
N ASP A 118 -6.97 20.42 -5.29
CA ASP A 118 -7.68 21.51 -4.64
C ASP A 118 -7.64 21.28 -3.11
N LYS A 119 -7.33 22.35 -2.38
CA LYS A 119 -7.18 22.32 -0.93
C LYS A 119 -8.52 22.38 -0.22
#